data_AF-A0A2E6AUS3-F1
#
_entry.id   AF-A0A2E6AUS3-F1
#
_cell.length_a   1.000
_cell.length_b   1.000
_cell.length_c   1.000
_cell.angle_alpha   90.00
_cell.angle_beta   90.00
_cell.angle_gamma   90.00
#
_symmetry.space_group_name_H-M   'P 1'
#
loop_
_entity.id
_entity.type
_entity.pdbx_description
1 polymer ?
#
loop_
_entity_poly.entity_id
_entity_poly.type
_entity_poly.pdbx_seq_one_letter_code
_entity_poly.pdbx_strand_id
1 'polypeptide(L)'
;MKLLFILLLGLGFNQNVTQRTIDVTIEDLGYTDLSTIFSEYDLEWALINIIQCPTESCYITPNDEQSHNHRTVVSSGVHMFRNRSTLFVDGDNTTLRFGFNLAGTHTIGLLVTAEFPEEDTGYIEEGFDFCLVEGNNLVAFPCDNPVSVETAIPELARAEITQIIGAGVAATNFNGQFVGSLSNFTPASGYWFKSNSNMCFNYTCAE
;
A
#
# COMPACT_ATOMS: atom_id res chain seq x y z
N MET A 1 23.99 29.44 6.36
CA MET A 1 23.78 30.05 5.03
C MET A 1 24.73 29.33 4.08
N LYS A 2 24.32 28.52 3.11
CA LYS A 2 23.12 28.54 2.25
C LYS A 2 22.48 27.15 2.14
N LEU A 3 21.19 27.10 2.44
CA LEU A 3 20.23 26.24 1.73
C LEU A 3 20.24 26.68 0.25
N LEU A 4 20.25 25.73 -0.68
CA LEU A 4 19.90 25.97 -2.08
C LEU A 4 19.27 24.66 -2.60
N PHE A 5 17.98 24.45 -2.39
CA PHE A 5 16.89 24.75 -3.34
C PHE A 5 17.21 24.24 -4.76
N ILE A 6 16.94 22.96 -4.97
CA ILE A 6 16.73 22.42 -6.31
C ILE A 6 15.31 22.86 -6.71
N LEU A 7 15.26 23.83 -7.61
CA LEU A 7 14.04 24.38 -8.17
C LEU A 7 13.53 23.38 -9.23
N LEU A 8 12.62 22.48 -8.86
CA LEU A 8 11.80 21.80 -9.88
C LEU A 8 10.74 22.80 -10.35
N LEU A 9 10.88 23.20 -11.61
CA LEU A 9 9.86 23.90 -12.37
C LEU A 9 8.57 23.08 -12.33
N GLY A 10 7.47 23.75 -11.97
CA GLY A 10 6.16 23.15 -11.85
C GLY A 10 5.69 22.48 -13.14
N LEU A 11 5.53 21.17 -13.05
CA LEU A 11 4.37 20.44 -13.53
C LEU A 11 3.99 19.50 -12.38
N GLY A 12 2.70 19.37 -12.08
CA GLY A 12 2.20 18.82 -10.82
C GLY A 12 2.80 17.45 -10.47
N PHE A 13 3.56 17.41 -9.39
CA PHE A 13 3.87 16.18 -8.67
C PHE A 13 3.18 16.30 -7.31
N ASN A 14 1.98 15.73 -7.21
CA ASN A 14 1.49 15.25 -5.93
C ASN A 14 1.81 13.76 -5.91
N GLN A 15 3.07 13.45 -5.60
CA GLN A 15 3.53 12.08 -5.39
C GLN A 15 4.12 12.05 -3.99
N ASN A 16 3.51 11.24 -3.11
CA ASN A 16 3.87 11.12 -1.70
C ASN A 16 5.21 10.38 -1.58
N VAL A 17 6.33 11.11 -1.73
CA VAL A 17 7.66 10.58 -1.44
C VAL A 17 7.71 10.15 0.02
N THR A 18 7.87 8.85 0.26
CA THR A 18 7.87 8.26 1.60
C THR A 18 9.11 7.40 1.82
N GLN A 19 9.35 7.04 3.09
CA GLN A 19 10.48 6.22 3.48
C GLN A 19 9.97 4.91 4.08
N ARG A 20 10.39 3.76 3.54
CA ARG A 20 10.06 2.43 4.05
C ARG A 20 11.32 1.70 4.50
N THR A 21 11.17 0.88 5.55
CA THR A 21 12.22 -0.06 5.98
C THR A 21 11.90 -1.43 5.41
N ILE A 22 12.88 -2.04 4.74
CA ILE A 22 12.73 -3.34 4.09
C ILE A 22 13.85 -4.26 4.58
N ASP A 23 13.46 -5.44 5.07
CA ASP A 23 14.38 -6.47 5.49
C ASP A 23 14.53 -7.51 4.37
N VAL A 24 15.76 -7.68 3.89
CA VAL A 24 16.10 -8.61 2.82
C VAL A 24 16.86 -9.77 3.40
N THR A 25 16.25 -10.96 3.38
CA THR A 25 16.89 -12.19 3.88
C THR A 25 17.50 -12.97 2.73
N ILE A 26 18.78 -13.30 2.86
CA ILE A 26 19.56 -14.06 1.88
C ILE A 26 20.08 -15.31 2.58
N GLU A 27 19.97 -16.45 1.91
CA GLU A 27 20.46 -17.73 2.41
C GLU A 27 21.80 -18.09 1.77
N ASP A 28 22.71 -18.61 2.59
CA ASP A 28 24.05 -19.06 2.23
C ASP A 28 24.90 -17.98 1.52
N LEU A 29 25.94 -18.39 0.78
CA LEU A 29 26.77 -17.52 -0.07
C LEU A 29 26.00 -16.93 -1.28
N GLY A 30 24.69 -16.71 -1.11
CA GLY A 30 23.78 -16.24 -2.13
C GLY A 30 23.84 -14.74 -2.34
N TYR A 31 23.17 -14.32 -3.41
CA TYR A 31 22.86 -12.94 -3.69
C TYR A 31 21.39 -12.83 -4.10
N THR A 32 20.81 -11.65 -3.92
CA THR A 32 19.51 -11.31 -4.51
C THR A 32 19.65 -10.04 -5.34
N ASP A 33 18.90 -9.98 -6.44
CA ASP A 33 18.88 -8.81 -7.30
C ASP A 33 17.93 -7.75 -6.74
N LEU A 34 18.14 -6.48 -7.10
CA LEU A 34 17.29 -5.37 -6.69
C LEU A 34 15.87 -5.53 -7.25
N SER A 35 15.76 -5.98 -8.50
CA SER A 35 14.49 -6.20 -9.17
C SER A 35 13.60 -7.24 -8.49
N THR A 36 14.18 -8.20 -7.75
CA THR A 36 13.39 -9.18 -7.00
C THR A 36 12.93 -8.66 -5.64
N ILE A 37 13.65 -7.70 -5.05
CA ILE A 37 13.25 -7.05 -3.79
C ILE A 37 12.09 -6.09 -4.03
N PHE A 38 12.10 -5.39 -5.17
CA PHE A 38 11.12 -4.35 -5.50
C PHE A 38 10.18 -4.74 -6.64
N SER A 39 9.99 -6.04 -6.91
CA SER A 39 9.17 -6.49 -8.05
C SER A 39 7.71 -6.03 -7.99
N GLU A 40 7.21 -5.73 -6.80
CA GLU A 40 5.84 -5.27 -6.54
C GLU A 40 5.71 -3.75 -6.55
N TYR A 41 6.83 -3.03 -6.54
CA TYR A 41 6.87 -1.58 -6.51
C TYR A 41 7.41 -1.10 -7.86
N ASP A 42 6.54 -0.55 -8.71
CA ASP A 42 6.92 0.05 -10.00
C ASP A 42 7.62 1.41 -9.78
N LEU A 43 8.79 1.38 -9.12
CA LEU A 43 9.51 2.58 -8.69
C LEU A 43 10.25 3.20 -9.87
N GLU A 44 9.88 4.43 -10.25
CA GLU A 44 10.63 5.22 -11.24
C GLU A 44 12.02 5.64 -10.73
N TRP A 45 12.18 5.80 -9.42
CA TRP A 45 13.44 6.11 -8.76
C TRP A 45 13.43 5.64 -7.30
N ALA A 46 14.62 5.39 -6.73
CA ALA A 46 14.77 5.09 -5.32
C ALA A 46 16.11 5.57 -4.73
N LEU A 47 16.08 6.08 -3.50
CA LEU A 47 17.26 6.26 -2.65
C LEU A 47 17.32 5.14 -1.62
N ILE A 48 18.35 4.32 -1.67
CA ILE A 48 18.52 3.15 -0.79
C ILE A 48 19.67 3.40 0.17
N ASN A 49 19.42 3.21 1.47
CA ASN A 49 20.45 3.26 2.51
C ASN A 49 20.50 1.91 3.23
N ILE A 50 21.69 1.37 3.42
CA ILE A 50 21.85 0.21 4.31
C ILE A 50 21.82 0.72 5.75
N ILE A 51 20.85 0.27 6.53
CA ILE A 51 20.70 0.63 7.95
C ILE A 51 21.10 -0.50 8.88
N GLN A 52 21.09 -1.75 8.40
CA GLN A 52 21.49 -2.91 9.18
C GLN A 52 22.23 -3.92 8.31
N CYS A 53 23.37 -4.38 8.82
CA CYS A 53 24.19 -5.43 8.23
C CYS A 53 24.54 -6.42 9.36
N PRO A 54 24.08 -7.68 9.30
CA PRO A 54 24.14 -8.63 10.41
C PRO A 54 25.54 -9.21 10.61
N THR A 55 26.38 -9.16 9.58
CA THR A 55 27.77 -9.60 9.62
C THR A 55 28.68 -8.42 9.34
N GLU A 56 29.99 -8.64 9.48
CA GLU A 56 30.96 -7.63 9.10
C GLU A 56 30.97 -7.38 7.59
N SER A 57 30.38 -8.26 6.76
CA SER A 57 30.60 -8.32 5.31
C SER A 57 29.32 -8.47 4.47
N CYS A 58 28.48 -7.43 4.41
CA CYS A 58 27.51 -7.29 3.33
C CYS A 58 28.05 -6.39 2.22
N TYR A 59 27.60 -6.63 1.00
CA TYR A 59 27.97 -5.80 -0.14
C TYR A 59 26.80 -5.52 -1.08
N ILE A 60 26.91 -4.39 -1.79
CA ILE A 60 26.12 -4.08 -2.99
C ILE A 60 27.08 -4.00 -4.16
N THR A 61 26.79 -4.75 -5.21
CA THR A 61 27.58 -4.77 -6.44
C THR A 61 26.69 -4.70 -7.67
N PRO A 62 27.14 -4.09 -8.77
CA PRO A 62 26.54 -4.34 -10.07
C PRO A 62 26.51 -5.84 -10.39
N ASN A 63 25.47 -6.24 -11.10
CA ASN A 63 25.27 -7.54 -11.72
C ASN A 63 26.16 -7.68 -12.98
N ASP A 64 26.59 -6.55 -13.57
CA ASP A 64 27.44 -6.51 -14.76
C ASP A 64 28.89 -6.13 -14.46
N GLU A 65 29.85 -6.94 -14.92
CA GLU A 65 31.30 -6.71 -14.78
C GLU A 65 31.83 -5.47 -15.55
N GLN A 66 30.99 -4.80 -16.34
CA GLN A 66 31.39 -3.72 -17.27
C GLN A 66 30.85 -2.32 -16.87
N SER A 67 30.36 -2.13 -15.64
CA SER A 67 29.82 -0.84 -15.20
C SER A 67 30.90 0.07 -14.61
N HIS A 68 31.43 0.99 -15.42
CA HIS A 68 32.52 1.91 -15.03
C HIS A 68 32.14 3.03 -14.04
N ASN A 69 30.88 3.12 -13.59
CA ASN A 69 30.41 4.22 -12.72
C ASN A 69 29.77 3.77 -11.41
N HIS A 70 29.86 2.49 -11.04
CA HIS A 70 29.23 2.01 -9.81
C HIS A 70 30.23 1.86 -8.65
N ARG A 71 29.85 2.34 -7.47
CA ARG A 71 30.66 2.21 -6.24
C ARG A 71 30.27 0.90 -5.54
N THR A 72 31.14 -0.12 -5.59
CA THR A 72 31.01 -1.30 -4.72
C THR A 72 31.11 -0.86 -3.26
N VAL A 73 30.04 -1.04 -2.50
CA VAL A 73 30.05 -0.78 -1.05
C VAL A 73 30.25 -2.12 -0.37
N VAL A 74 31.43 -2.33 0.22
CA VAL A 74 31.77 -3.51 1.01
C VAL A 74 31.93 -3.02 2.44
N SER A 75 31.12 -3.51 3.38
CA SER A 75 31.48 -3.36 4.79
C SER A 75 32.47 -4.47 5.16
N SER A 76 33.46 -4.15 5.98
CA SER A 76 34.26 -5.12 6.74
C SER A 76 34.50 -4.49 8.08
N GLY A 77 33.67 -4.82 9.07
CA GLY A 77 33.81 -4.33 10.42
C GLY A 77 33.46 -2.85 10.63
N VAL A 78 33.45 -2.46 11.91
CA VAL A 78 32.73 -1.38 12.60
C VAL A 78 33.12 0.07 12.22
N HIS A 79 33.54 0.36 10.98
CA HIS A 79 33.87 1.73 10.56
C HIS A 79 33.21 2.17 9.24
N MET A 80 31.89 2.42 9.30
CA MET A 80 31.31 3.48 8.46
C MET A 80 31.62 4.86 9.07
N PHE A 81 32.84 5.34 8.92
CA PHE A 81 33.15 6.77 9.05
C PHE A 81 33.82 7.27 7.77
N ARG A 82 33.11 7.19 6.65
CA ARG A 82 33.21 8.17 5.55
C ARG A 82 32.01 8.03 4.60
N ASN A 83 31.02 8.87 4.88
CA ASN A 83 29.81 9.17 4.10
C ASN A 83 28.81 8.03 3.92
N ARG A 84 27.57 8.32 4.35
CA ARG A 84 26.34 7.56 4.19
C ARG A 84 26.31 6.84 2.84
N SER A 85 26.13 5.52 2.86
CA SER A 85 25.97 4.68 1.66
C SER A 85 24.57 4.89 1.07
N THR A 86 24.26 6.12 0.66
CA THR A 86 23.04 6.41 -0.07
C THR A 86 23.28 6.05 -1.52
N LEU A 87 22.60 5.02 -1.99
CA LEU A 87 22.59 4.60 -3.38
C LEU A 87 21.39 5.23 -4.07
N PHE A 88 21.62 5.89 -5.21
CA PHE A 88 20.54 6.33 -6.09
C PHE A 88 20.34 5.29 -7.18
N VAL A 89 19.09 4.88 -7.37
CA VAL A 89 18.66 3.97 -8.41
C VAL A 89 17.64 4.71 -9.26
N ASP A 90 17.88 4.71 -10.56
CA ASP A 90 16.94 5.12 -11.60
C ASP A 90 16.20 3.86 -12.09
N GLY A 91 14.92 3.93 -12.46
CA GLY A 91 14.04 2.78 -12.70
C GLY A 91 14.59 1.73 -13.68
N ASP A 92 15.48 2.13 -14.58
CA ASP A 92 16.15 1.25 -15.54
C ASP A 92 17.37 0.47 -14.96
N ASN A 93 17.88 0.86 -13.79
CA ASN A 93 19.13 0.37 -13.20
C ASN A 93 18.92 -0.83 -12.26
N THR A 94 18.23 -1.85 -12.76
CA THR A 94 17.86 -3.10 -12.04
C THR A 94 19.03 -4.07 -11.83
N THR A 95 20.22 -3.73 -12.33
CA THR A 95 21.40 -4.59 -12.36
C THR A 95 22.17 -4.57 -11.04
N LEU A 96 21.50 -4.51 -9.88
CA LEU A 96 22.17 -4.46 -8.58
C LEU A 96 21.95 -5.73 -7.78
N ARG A 97 22.99 -6.18 -7.09
CA ARG A 97 23.00 -7.38 -6.25
C ARG A 97 23.37 -7.05 -4.82
N PHE A 98 22.66 -7.66 -3.89
CA PHE A 98 22.95 -7.68 -2.47
C PHE A 98 23.44 -9.08 -2.11
N GLY A 99 24.48 -9.20 -1.28
CA GLY A 99 25.01 -10.51 -0.90
C GLY A 99 25.92 -10.49 0.31
N PHE A 100 26.31 -11.71 0.72
CA PHE A 100 27.19 -11.98 1.84
C PHE A 100 28.33 -12.90 1.42
N ASN A 101 29.50 -12.73 2.04
CA ASN A 101 30.66 -13.62 1.82
C ASN A 101 30.76 -14.73 2.90
N LEU A 102 29.67 -15.02 3.60
CA LEU A 102 29.63 -15.97 4.73
C LEU A 102 28.45 -16.94 4.55
N ALA A 103 28.65 -18.19 4.94
CA ALA A 103 27.60 -19.22 4.91
C ALA A 103 26.60 -19.00 6.06
N GLY A 104 25.33 -19.35 5.82
CA GLY A 104 24.23 -19.13 6.74
C GLY A 104 23.18 -18.12 6.24
N THR A 105 22.07 -18.02 6.96
CA THR A 105 20.98 -17.08 6.64
C THR A 105 21.22 -15.73 7.30
N HIS A 106 21.16 -14.66 6.51
CA HIS A 106 21.47 -13.32 6.95
C HIS A 106 20.46 -12.30 6.41
N THR A 107 20.07 -11.33 7.25
CA THR A 107 19.08 -10.30 6.91
C THR A 107 19.72 -8.91 6.86
N ILE A 108 19.67 -8.25 5.70
CA ILE A 108 20.08 -6.85 5.52
C ILE A 108 18.87 -5.94 5.72
N GLY A 109 19.00 -4.92 6.55
CA GLY A 109 17.98 -3.87 6.69
C GLY A 109 18.28 -2.70 5.76
N LEU A 110 17.31 -2.37 4.91
CA LEU A 110 17.36 -1.26 3.96
C LEU A 110 16.37 -0.18 4.37
N LEU A 111 16.77 1.08 4.18
CA LEU A 111 15.91 2.24 4.28
C LEU A 111 15.78 2.88 2.91
N VAL A 112 14.59 2.78 2.35
CA VAL A 112 14.31 3.15 0.97
C VAL A 112 13.43 4.38 0.96
N THR A 113 13.87 5.42 0.28
CA THR A 113 13.08 6.64 0.01
C THR A 113 12.73 6.65 -1.47
N ALA A 114 11.44 6.55 -1.78
CA ALA A 114 10.93 6.51 -3.14
C ALA A 114 9.48 6.98 -3.15
N GLU A 115 8.92 7.13 -4.34
CA GLU A 115 7.48 7.22 -4.55
C GLU A 115 6.91 5.80 -4.47
N PHE A 116 6.54 5.40 -3.26
CA PHE A 116 5.82 4.14 -3.11
C PHE A 116 4.38 4.37 -3.57
N PRO A 117 3.80 3.47 -4.39
CA PRO A 117 2.37 3.51 -4.63
C PRO A 117 1.68 3.50 -3.27
N GLU A 118 0.66 4.35 -3.12
CA GLU A 118 -0.17 4.30 -1.93
C GLU A 118 -0.69 2.87 -1.82
N GLU A 119 -0.35 2.23 -0.71
CA GLU A 119 -0.86 0.92 -0.40
C GLU A 119 -2.36 1.11 -0.28
N ASP A 120 -3.11 0.54 -1.22
CA ASP A 120 -4.56 0.46 -1.15
C ASP A 120 -4.88 -0.28 0.14
N THR A 121 -5.02 0.50 1.19
CA THR A 121 -5.22 0.07 2.57
C THR A 121 -6.63 -0.48 2.76
N GLY A 122 -7.39 -0.61 1.67
CA GLY A 122 -8.82 -0.88 1.68
C GLY A 122 -9.65 0.34 2.10
N TYR A 123 -9.02 1.52 2.26
CA TYR A 123 -9.77 2.77 2.38
C TYR A 123 -10.31 3.11 1.00
N ILE A 124 -11.56 2.74 0.81
CA ILE A 124 -12.31 3.10 -0.38
C ILE A 124 -12.50 4.62 -0.32
N GLU A 125 -11.89 5.35 -1.24
CA GLU A 125 -12.03 6.80 -1.29
C GLU A 125 -13.51 7.20 -1.37
N GLU A 126 -13.85 8.36 -0.80
CA GLU A 126 -15.19 8.93 -0.86
C GLU A 126 -15.63 9.00 -2.33
N GLY A 127 -16.70 8.27 -2.68
CA GLY A 127 -17.21 8.18 -4.05
C GLY A 127 -17.06 6.83 -4.75
N PHE A 128 -16.73 5.74 -4.02
CA PHE A 128 -16.78 4.40 -4.61
C PHE A 128 -18.20 3.86 -4.79
N ASP A 129 -18.50 3.43 -6.02
CA ASP A 129 -19.80 2.89 -6.42
C ASP A 129 -19.99 1.42 -5.99
N PHE A 130 -20.97 1.18 -5.13
CA PHE A 130 -21.46 -0.14 -4.78
C PHE A 130 -22.61 -0.53 -5.70
N CYS A 131 -22.31 -1.41 -6.64
CA CYS A 131 -23.29 -1.90 -7.60
C CYS A 131 -24.00 -3.17 -7.11
N LEU A 132 -25.32 -3.09 -7.02
CA LEU A 132 -26.22 -4.21 -6.74
C LEU A 132 -26.79 -4.74 -8.06
N VAL A 133 -26.93 -6.05 -8.18
CA VAL A 133 -27.81 -6.67 -9.17
C VAL A 133 -29.19 -6.93 -8.59
N GLU A 134 -30.21 -7.10 -9.44
CA GLU A 134 -31.53 -7.55 -9.00
C GLU A 134 -31.41 -8.87 -8.21
N GLY A 135 -32.08 -8.93 -7.06
CA GLY A 135 -31.98 -10.05 -6.12
C GLY A 135 -31.02 -9.77 -4.96
N ASN A 136 -30.36 -10.82 -4.46
CA ASN A 136 -29.58 -10.77 -3.22
C ASN A 136 -28.09 -10.48 -3.51
N ASN A 137 -27.51 -9.54 -2.78
CA ASN A 137 -26.14 -9.08 -2.92
C ASN A 137 -25.49 -9.03 -1.54
N LEU A 138 -24.26 -9.55 -1.39
CA LEU A 138 -23.49 -9.38 -0.17
C LEU A 138 -22.56 -8.19 -0.33
N VAL A 139 -22.73 -7.18 0.51
CA VAL A 139 -21.97 -5.92 0.46
C VAL A 139 -21.38 -5.62 1.82
N ALA A 140 -20.10 -5.25 1.85
CA ALA A 140 -19.41 -4.80 3.06
C ALA A 140 -19.72 -3.31 3.31
N PHE A 141 -19.88 -2.94 4.58
CA PHE A 141 -20.01 -1.55 4.98
C PHE A 141 -18.62 -0.92 5.12
N PRO A 142 -18.30 0.16 4.38
CA PRO A 142 -16.93 0.65 4.25
C PRO A 142 -16.52 1.68 5.31
N CYS A 143 -17.47 2.22 6.09
CA CYS A 143 -17.16 3.31 7.02
C CYS A 143 -16.59 2.79 8.34
N ASP A 144 -15.67 3.57 8.92
CA ASP A 144 -15.03 3.28 10.22
C ASP A 144 -15.93 3.53 11.43
N ASN A 145 -16.97 4.35 11.25
CA ASN A 145 -17.94 4.66 12.29
C ASN A 145 -19.31 4.06 11.96
N PRO A 146 -20.09 3.58 12.96
CA PRO A 146 -21.46 3.15 12.73
C PRO A 146 -22.32 4.29 12.18
N VAL A 147 -23.13 3.99 11.15
CA VAL A 147 -24.04 4.96 10.53
C VAL A 147 -25.44 4.34 10.44
N SER A 148 -26.47 5.15 10.66
CA SER A 148 -27.85 4.69 10.54
C SER A 148 -28.14 4.22 9.12
N VAL A 149 -28.99 3.19 8.97
CA VAL A 149 -29.34 2.66 7.64
C VAL A 149 -29.91 3.76 6.73
N GLU A 150 -30.71 4.65 7.30
CA GLU A 150 -31.38 5.76 6.61
C GLU A 150 -30.39 6.84 6.12
N THR A 151 -29.32 7.08 6.88
CA THR A 151 -28.29 8.07 6.52
C THR A 151 -27.27 7.48 5.55
N ALA A 152 -26.87 6.23 5.78
CA ALA A 152 -25.82 5.58 5.03
C ALA A 152 -26.20 5.32 3.57
N ILE A 153 -27.49 5.11 3.28
CA ILE A 153 -27.98 4.79 1.93
C ILE A 153 -28.74 5.99 1.35
N PRO A 154 -28.35 6.52 0.18
CA PRO A 154 -29.08 7.57 -0.51
C PRO A 154 -30.54 7.20 -0.76
N GLU A 155 -31.45 8.18 -0.74
CA GLU A 155 -32.90 7.94 -0.89
C GLU A 155 -33.27 7.19 -2.18
N LEU A 156 -32.63 7.53 -3.31
CA LEU A 156 -32.84 6.85 -4.59
C LEU A 156 -32.46 5.37 -4.53
N ALA A 157 -31.36 5.04 -3.85
CA ALA A 157 -30.91 3.67 -3.67
C ALA A 157 -31.84 2.88 -2.75
N ARG A 158 -32.26 3.52 -1.65
CA ARG A 158 -33.19 2.93 -0.69
C ARG A 158 -34.51 2.54 -1.34
N ALA A 159 -35.03 3.32 -2.29
CA ALA A 159 -36.27 3.00 -3.01
C ALA A 159 -36.22 1.64 -3.75
N GLU A 160 -35.05 1.20 -4.19
CA GLU A 160 -34.85 -0.06 -4.92
C GLU A 160 -34.51 -1.24 -3.98
N ILE A 161 -34.03 -0.96 -2.77
CA ILE A 161 -33.66 -1.97 -1.77
C ILE A 161 -34.90 -2.35 -0.93
N THR A 162 -35.28 -3.62 -0.99
CA THR A 162 -36.45 -4.16 -0.28
C THR A 162 -36.13 -4.69 1.11
N GLN A 163 -34.94 -5.26 1.31
CA GLN A 163 -34.55 -5.88 2.57
C GLN A 163 -33.04 -5.82 2.76
N ILE A 164 -32.62 -5.68 4.01
CA ILE A 164 -31.22 -5.73 4.42
C ILE A 164 -31.11 -6.68 5.62
N ILE A 165 -30.20 -7.65 5.54
CA ILE A 165 -30.00 -8.66 6.58
C ILE A 165 -28.52 -8.64 7.02
N GLY A 166 -28.29 -8.44 8.31
CA GLY A 166 -26.99 -8.59 8.96
C GLY A 166 -26.97 -9.78 9.91
N ALA A 167 -25.85 -10.00 10.60
CA ALA A 167 -25.75 -11.07 11.59
C ALA A 167 -26.71 -10.83 12.78
N GLY A 168 -27.77 -11.63 12.88
CA GLY A 168 -28.77 -11.53 13.96
C GLY A 168 -29.71 -10.33 13.88
N VAL A 169 -29.64 -9.53 12.83
CA VAL A 169 -30.44 -8.30 12.65
C VAL A 169 -30.97 -8.18 11.23
N ALA A 170 -32.10 -7.50 11.05
CA ALA A 170 -32.65 -7.25 9.72
C ALA A 170 -33.48 -5.97 9.69
N ALA A 171 -33.59 -5.37 8.52
CA ALA A 171 -34.52 -4.29 8.22
C ALA A 171 -35.23 -4.56 6.89
N THR A 172 -36.51 -4.22 6.83
CA THR A 172 -37.33 -4.30 5.61
C THR A 172 -37.75 -2.90 5.22
N ASN A 173 -37.65 -2.58 3.94
CA ASN A 173 -38.12 -1.30 3.44
C ASN A 173 -39.65 -1.31 3.35
N PHE A 174 -40.27 -0.37 4.05
CA PHE A 174 -41.69 -0.10 4.03
C PHE A 174 -41.92 1.37 3.62
N ASN A 175 -42.32 1.59 2.36
CA ASN A 175 -42.58 2.92 1.79
C ASN A 175 -41.39 3.88 1.90
N GLY A 176 -40.19 3.39 1.60
CA GLY A 176 -38.96 4.16 1.65
C GLY A 176 -38.29 4.14 3.02
N GLN A 177 -38.95 3.71 4.10
CA GLN A 177 -38.35 3.65 5.44
C GLN A 177 -37.99 2.22 5.83
N PHE A 178 -36.81 2.02 6.40
CA PHE A 178 -36.38 0.73 6.91
C PHE A 178 -36.91 0.47 8.31
N VAL A 179 -37.68 -0.61 8.44
CA VAL A 179 -38.27 -1.05 9.71
C VAL A 179 -37.70 -2.43 10.08
N GLY A 180 -37.21 -2.57 11.32
CA GLY A 180 -36.67 -3.82 11.82
C GLY A 180 -35.70 -3.64 12.99
N SER A 181 -34.91 -4.68 13.27
CA SER A 181 -33.89 -4.65 14.33
C SER A 181 -32.55 -4.06 13.87
N LEU A 182 -32.30 -4.01 12.56
CA LEU A 182 -31.12 -3.34 12.00
C LEU A 182 -31.37 -1.83 11.92
N SER A 183 -30.80 -1.07 12.85
CA SER A 183 -30.90 0.39 12.90
C SER A 183 -29.65 1.10 12.36
N ASN A 184 -28.48 0.47 12.50
CA ASN A 184 -27.19 1.02 12.07
C ASN A 184 -26.35 -0.05 11.38
N PHE A 185 -25.59 0.36 10.37
CA PHE A 185 -24.46 -0.40 9.89
C PHE A 185 -23.30 -0.29 10.87
N THR A 186 -22.56 -1.39 11.02
CA THR A 186 -21.41 -1.51 11.91
C THR A 186 -20.15 -1.62 11.06
N PRO A 187 -19.05 -0.94 11.42
CA PRO A 187 -17.76 -1.06 10.74
C PRO A 187 -17.32 -2.51 10.59
N ALA A 188 -16.58 -2.79 9.51
CA ALA A 188 -16.05 -4.11 9.19
C ALA A 188 -17.10 -5.23 9.10
N SER A 189 -18.37 -4.90 8.89
CA SER A 189 -19.47 -5.86 8.80
C SER A 189 -20.02 -5.97 7.38
N GLY A 190 -20.51 -7.16 7.02
CA GLY A 190 -21.17 -7.43 5.74
C GLY A 190 -22.68 -7.59 5.90
N TYR A 191 -23.43 -7.17 4.89
CA TYR A 191 -24.89 -7.18 4.88
C TYR A 191 -25.41 -7.73 3.55
N TRP A 192 -26.47 -8.52 3.62
CA TRP A 192 -27.21 -8.99 2.45
C TRP A 192 -28.29 -7.99 2.06
N PHE A 193 -28.13 -7.37 0.91
CA PHE A 193 -29.09 -6.45 0.29
C PHE A 193 -29.95 -7.20 -0.72
N LYS A 194 -31.27 -7.03 -0.64
CA LYS A 194 -32.20 -7.48 -1.68
C LYS A 194 -32.69 -6.30 -2.52
N SER A 195 -32.23 -6.22 -3.76
CA SER A 195 -32.60 -5.17 -4.72
C SER A 195 -33.70 -5.63 -5.69
N ASN A 196 -34.55 -4.70 -6.13
CA ASN A 196 -35.52 -4.91 -7.21
C ASN A 196 -34.96 -4.67 -8.62
N SER A 197 -33.77 -4.07 -8.72
CA SER A 197 -33.16 -3.71 -10.01
C SER A 197 -31.63 -3.65 -9.91
N ASN A 198 -30.97 -3.55 -11.07
CA ASN A 198 -29.54 -3.27 -11.11
C ASN A 198 -29.31 -1.77 -10.88
N MET A 199 -28.46 -1.43 -9.92
CA MET A 199 -28.20 -0.04 -9.55
C MET A 199 -26.84 0.09 -8.87
N CYS A 200 -26.28 1.29 -8.82
CA CYS A 200 -25.08 1.60 -8.04
C CYS A 200 -25.35 2.78 -7.09
N PHE A 201 -24.69 2.78 -5.94
CA PHE A 201 -24.79 3.86 -4.95
C PHE A 201 -23.50 4.01 -4.15
N ASN A 202 -23.31 5.16 -3.50
CA ASN A 202 -22.22 5.35 -2.53
C ASN A 202 -22.81 5.38 -1.11
N TYR A 203 -22.06 4.84 -0.15
CA TYR A 203 -22.41 5.03 1.25
C TYR A 203 -22.06 6.45 1.70
N THR A 204 -22.93 7.03 2.53
CA THR A 204 -22.60 8.23 3.30
C THR A 204 -22.00 7.81 4.64
N CYS A 205 -20.74 8.14 4.90
CA CYS A 205 -20.10 7.89 6.19
C CYS A 205 -20.37 9.04 7.18
N ALA A 206 -20.29 8.75 8.48
CA ALA A 206 -20.26 9.79 9.50
C ALA A 206 -18.83 10.31 9.64
N GLU A 207 -18.67 11.64 9.60
CA GLU A 207 -17.42 12.34 9.93
C GLU A 207 -16.94 12.08 11.36
#